data_AF-A0A835V5H1-F1
#
_entry.id   AF-A0A835V5H1-F1
#
_cell.length_a   1.000
_cell.length_b   1.000
_cell.length_c   1.000
_cell.angle_alpha   90.00
_cell.angle_beta   90.00
_cell.angle_gamma   90.00
#
_symmetry.space_group_name_H-M   'P 1'
#
loop_
_entity.id
_entity.type
_entity.pdbx_description
1 polymer ?
#
loop_
_entity_poly.entity_id
_entity_poly.type
_entity_poly.pdbx_seq_one_letter_code
_entity_poly.pdbx_strand_id
1 'polypeptide(L)'
;MKAYTKNGVRIGIGLESHFDQPNIPFMRAALDKLARAGVPIWLTEVDVFKSPNQAWYLEEVLREGYGHPAVQGIVMWGGWHQEGCNKMCLTDNSFRNLATGDVVDRLLKEWRSEHVAGTTYADGFFQARLFHGEHDIVVVHPSGEMNVSRELTVAPSSSSDDFLQVVVL
;
A
#
# COMPACT_ATOMS: atom_id res chain seq x y z
N MET A 1 -2.85 -10.95 14.15
CA MET A 1 -4.00 -11.57 13.45
C MET A 1 -3.92 -13.09 13.58
N LYS A 2 -4.96 -13.77 14.07
CA LYS A 2 -5.00 -15.25 14.11
C LYS A 2 -5.61 -15.75 12.79
N ALA A 3 -4.80 -16.34 11.92
CA ALA A 3 -5.30 -17.00 10.72
C ALA A 3 -6.31 -18.09 11.11
N TYR A 4 -7.51 -18.07 10.52
CA TYR A 4 -8.42 -19.21 10.63
C TYR A 4 -7.76 -20.39 9.92
N THR A 5 -7.30 -21.34 10.72
CA THR A 5 -6.70 -22.59 10.28
C THR A 5 -7.71 -23.70 10.51
N LYS A 6 -8.35 -24.16 9.44
CA LYS A 6 -9.07 -25.44 9.48
C LYS A 6 -8.08 -26.50 8.98
N ASN A 7 -7.72 -27.44 9.83
CA ASN A 7 -6.79 -28.54 9.51
C ASN A 7 -5.40 -28.08 9.02
N GLY A 8 -4.89 -26.94 9.50
CA GLY A 8 -3.56 -26.42 9.11
C GLY A 8 -3.52 -25.65 7.77
N VAL A 9 -4.65 -25.50 7.09
CA VAL A 9 -4.75 -24.70 5.85
C VAL A 9 -4.91 -23.22 6.18
N ARG A 10 -4.06 -22.36 5.58
CA ARG A 10 -4.22 -20.90 5.63
C ARG A 10 -5.32 -20.49 4.65
N ILE A 11 -6.34 -19.81 5.15
CA ILE A 11 -7.48 -19.33 4.35
C ILE A 11 -7.41 -17.81 4.26
N GLY A 12 -7.77 -17.28 3.08
CA GLY A 12 -7.97 -15.85 2.82
C GLY A 12 -9.25 -15.64 2.01
N ILE A 13 -9.72 -14.40 1.95
CA ILE A 13 -10.87 -13.99 1.13
C ILE A 13 -10.34 -13.21 -0.07
N GLY A 14 -10.57 -13.73 -1.28
CA GLY A 14 -10.35 -13.00 -2.53
C GLY A 14 -11.65 -12.36 -2.99
N LEU A 15 -11.59 -11.07 -3.32
CA LEU A 15 -12.69 -10.33 -3.95
C LEU A 15 -12.25 -9.94 -5.35
N GLU A 16 -13.02 -10.35 -6.37
CA GLU A 16 -12.72 -10.00 -7.78
C GLU A 16 -12.59 -8.49 -7.95
N SER A 17 -13.50 -7.71 -7.36
CA SER A 17 -13.39 -6.25 -7.30
C SER A 17 -13.46 -5.54 -8.66
N HIS A 18 -14.37 -6.01 -9.52
CA HIS A 18 -14.80 -5.28 -10.72
C HIS A 18 -15.83 -4.20 -10.35
N PHE A 19 -15.57 -2.94 -10.72
CA PHE A 19 -16.43 -1.81 -10.39
C PHE A 19 -16.90 -1.03 -11.62
N ASP A 20 -18.15 -0.56 -11.63
CA ASP A 20 -18.62 0.48 -12.54
C ASP A 20 -18.49 1.86 -11.89
N GLN A 21 -19.54 2.36 -11.25
CA GLN A 21 -19.47 3.48 -10.33
C GLN A 21 -19.44 2.91 -8.91
N PRO A 22 -18.34 3.09 -8.16
CA PRO A 22 -18.21 2.49 -6.85
C PRO A 22 -19.20 3.12 -5.86
N ASN A 23 -19.85 2.27 -5.07
CA ASN A 23 -20.54 2.70 -3.86
C ASN A 23 -19.58 2.49 -2.68
N ILE A 24 -18.80 3.52 -2.35
CA ILE A 24 -17.77 3.44 -1.30
C ILE A 24 -18.33 3.06 0.07
N PRO A 25 -19.46 3.61 0.55
CA PRO A 25 -20.09 3.13 1.78
C PRO A 25 -20.44 1.64 1.76
N PHE A 26 -20.93 1.13 0.62
CA PHE A 26 -21.21 -0.30 0.47
C PHE A 26 -19.92 -1.13 0.46
N MET A 27 -18.87 -0.69 -0.24
CA MET A 27 -17.56 -1.34 -0.23
C MET A 27 -17.01 -1.45 1.20
N ARG A 28 -17.01 -0.35 1.97
CA ARG A 28 -16.62 -0.34 3.39
C ARG A 28 -17.40 -1.36 4.19
N ALA A 29 -18.73 -1.33 4.11
CA ALA A 29 -19.60 -2.23 4.87
C ALA A 29 -19.40 -3.70 4.49
N ALA A 30 -19.13 -4.00 3.22
CA ALA A 30 -18.81 -5.34 2.75
C ALA A 30 -17.47 -5.82 3.31
N LEU A 31 -16.42 -4.98 3.24
CA LEU A 31 -15.12 -5.27 3.81
C LEU A 31 -15.19 -5.46 5.33
N ASP A 32 -15.91 -4.60 6.06
CA ASP A 32 -16.13 -4.71 7.51
C ASP A 32 -16.79 -6.04 7.88
N LYS A 33 -17.80 -6.46 7.09
CA LYS A 33 -18.50 -7.73 7.30
C LYS A 33 -17.56 -8.92 7.08
N LEU A 34 -16.77 -8.90 6.01
CA LEU A 34 -15.82 -9.97 5.68
C LEU A 34 -14.65 -10.01 6.65
N ALA A 35 -14.20 -8.86 7.16
CA ALA A 35 -13.12 -8.75 8.12
C ALA A 35 -13.44 -9.45 9.45
N ARG A 36 -14.72 -9.63 9.79
CA ARG A 36 -15.15 -10.44 10.95
C ARG A 36 -14.71 -11.89 10.86
N ALA A 37 -14.41 -12.38 9.66
CA ALA A 37 -13.84 -13.71 9.47
C ALA A 37 -12.38 -13.79 9.92
N GLY A 38 -11.72 -12.70 10.34
CA GLY A 38 -10.37 -12.71 10.92
C GLY A 38 -9.26 -13.26 10.02
N VAL A 39 -9.53 -13.37 8.73
CA VAL A 39 -8.58 -13.80 7.68
C VAL A 39 -8.22 -12.63 6.78
N PRO A 40 -7.05 -12.66 6.10
CA PRO A 40 -6.68 -11.60 5.17
C PRO A 40 -7.67 -11.49 4.02
N ILE A 41 -7.97 -10.27 3.61
CA ILE A 41 -8.73 -9.94 2.41
C ILE A 41 -7.78 -9.44 1.32
N TRP A 42 -7.96 -9.90 0.10
CA TRP A 42 -7.26 -9.43 -1.09
C TRP A 42 -8.29 -8.97 -2.11
N LEU A 43 -8.07 -7.79 -2.69
CA LEU A 43 -8.77 -7.40 -3.91
C LEU A 43 -7.95 -7.96 -5.08
N THR A 44 -8.48 -8.92 -5.81
CA THR A 44 -7.67 -9.79 -6.69
C THR A 44 -7.67 -9.39 -8.15
N GLU A 45 -8.69 -8.67 -8.61
CA GLU A 45 -8.88 -8.35 -10.04
C GLU A 45 -9.41 -6.92 -10.22
N VAL A 46 -8.86 -5.96 -9.46
CA VAL A 46 -9.37 -4.58 -9.46
C VAL A 46 -9.31 -3.98 -10.86
N ASP A 47 -10.49 -3.71 -11.42
CA ASP A 47 -10.67 -2.87 -12.57
C ASP A 47 -11.93 -2.01 -12.43
N VAL A 48 -11.99 -0.96 -13.24
CA VAL A 48 -13.14 -0.08 -13.33
C VAL A 48 -13.63 -0.07 -14.77
N PHE A 49 -14.93 -0.23 -15.00
CA PHE A 49 -15.51 -0.15 -16.33
C PHE A 49 -15.31 1.23 -16.96
N LYS A 50 -15.16 1.25 -18.29
CA LYS A 50 -14.90 2.47 -19.05
C LYS A 50 -16.03 3.49 -18.89
N SER A 51 -15.67 4.67 -18.41
CA SER A 51 -16.55 5.83 -18.27
C SER A 51 -15.71 7.13 -18.27
N PRO A 52 -16.32 8.31 -18.42
CA PRO A 52 -15.60 9.58 -18.26
C PRO A 52 -14.92 9.75 -16.90
N ASN A 53 -15.41 9.05 -15.87
CA ASN A 53 -14.91 9.12 -14.49
C ASN A 53 -14.03 7.90 -14.11
N GLN A 54 -13.62 7.06 -15.08
CA GLN A 54 -12.94 5.80 -14.79
C GLN A 54 -11.70 5.96 -13.89
N ALA A 55 -10.87 6.97 -14.14
CA ALA A 55 -9.70 7.25 -13.32
C ALA A 55 -10.06 7.71 -11.89
N TRP A 56 -11.11 8.54 -11.75
CA TRP A 56 -11.61 8.99 -10.46
C TRP A 56 -12.12 7.82 -9.61
N TYR A 57 -12.98 6.97 -10.20
CA TYR A 57 -13.51 5.78 -9.55
C TYR A 57 -12.41 4.78 -9.18
N LEU A 58 -11.38 4.63 -10.02
CA LEU A 58 -10.21 3.82 -9.69
C LEU A 58 -9.51 4.35 -8.44
N GLU A 59 -9.30 5.65 -8.33
CA GLU A 59 -8.70 6.26 -7.14
C GLU A 59 -9.55 6.00 -5.88
N GLU A 60 -10.88 6.17 -5.96
CA GLU A 60 -11.76 5.92 -4.82
C GLU A 60 -11.69 4.46 -4.35
N VAL A 61 -11.73 3.50 -5.28
CA VAL A 61 -11.62 2.06 -4.98
C VAL A 61 -10.26 1.72 -4.37
N LEU A 62 -9.17 2.21 -4.96
CA LEU A 62 -7.81 1.92 -4.48
C LEU A 62 -7.58 2.51 -3.08
N ARG A 63 -8.02 3.75 -2.83
CA ARG A 63 -7.92 4.38 -1.50
C ARG A 63 -8.76 3.67 -0.45
N GLU A 64 -9.98 3.27 -0.80
CA GLU A 64 -10.86 2.55 0.11
C GLU A 64 -10.29 1.17 0.47
N GLY A 65 -9.78 0.44 -0.53
CA GLY A 65 -9.09 -0.83 -0.32
C GLY A 65 -7.84 -0.68 0.54
N TYR A 66 -6.96 0.27 0.20
CA TYR A 66 -5.72 0.54 0.95
C TYR A 66 -5.99 0.99 2.40
N GLY A 67 -7.03 1.80 2.60
CA GLY A 67 -7.42 2.30 3.93
C GLY A 67 -8.16 1.29 4.80
N HIS A 68 -8.44 0.08 4.34
CA HIS A 68 -9.15 -0.93 5.12
C HIS A 68 -8.17 -1.88 5.84
N PRO A 69 -8.16 -1.94 7.19
CA PRO A 69 -7.13 -2.66 7.95
C PRO A 69 -7.09 -4.18 7.74
N ALA A 70 -8.18 -4.77 7.22
CA ALA A 70 -8.22 -6.19 6.88
C ALA A 70 -7.75 -6.53 5.45
N VAL A 71 -7.59 -5.52 4.59
CA VAL A 71 -7.08 -5.69 3.22
C VAL A 71 -5.56 -5.75 3.29
N GLN A 72 -4.97 -6.84 2.80
CA GLN A 72 -3.52 -7.06 2.83
C GLN A 72 -2.88 -7.00 1.45
N GLY A 73 -3.68 -6.90 0.39
CA GLY A 73 -3.17 -6.83 -0.96
C GLY A 73 -4.23 -6.38 -1.95
N ILE A 74 -3.75 -5.70 -2.99
CA ILE A 74 -4.54 -5.28 -4.14
C ILE A 74 -3.78 -5.73 -5.39
N VAL A 75 -4.46 -6.47 -6.25
CA VAL A 75 -3.98 -6.89 -7.56
C VAL A 75 -4.92 -6.27 -8.59
N MET A 76 -4.35 -5.56 -9.55
CA MET A 76 -5.11 -4.88 -10.60
C MET A 76 -5.31 -5.78 -11.82
N TRP A 77 -6.49 -5.70 -12.42
CA TRP A 77 -6.81 -6.34 -13.70
C TRP A 77 -6.61 -5.37 -14.88
N GLY A 78 -5.37 -4.91 -15.04
CA GLY A 78 -4.97 -3.89 -16.03
C GLY A 78 -4.11 -4.41 -17.17
N GLY A 79 -4.17 -5.72 -17.47
CA GLY A 79 -3.30 -6.37 -18.44
C GLY A 79 -3.37 -5.72 -19.82
N TRP A 80 -2.20 -5.44 -20.41
CA TRP A 80 -2.08 -4.88 -21.76
C TRP A 80 -2.18 -5.98 -22.82
N HIS A 81 -2.87 -5.67 -23.92
CA HIS A 81 -2.87 -6.46 -25.15
C HIS A 81 -2.91 -5.50 -26.36
N GLN A 82 -2.35 -5.91 -27.50
CA GLN A 82 -2.23 -5.05 -28.70
C GLN A 82 -3.58 -4.52 -29.21
N GLU A 83 -4.62 -5.34 -29.06
CA GLU A 83 -6.01 -5.03 -29.46
C GLU A 83 -6.77 -4.19 -28.41
N GLY A 84 -6.11 -3.82 -27.32
CA GLY A 84 -6.70 -3.11 -26.18
C GLY A 84 -6.87 -4.00 -24.95
N CYS A 85 -7.33 -3.41 -23.84
CA CYS A 85 -7.53 -4.12 -22.57
C CYS A 85 -9.01 -4.42 -22.35
N ASN A 86 -9.33 -5.33 -21.42
CA ASN A 86 -10.72 -5.75 -21.17
C ASN A 86 -11.61 -4.61 -20.65
N LYS A 87 -11.44 -4.22 -19.37
CA LYS A 87 -12.21 -3.13 -18.74
C LYS A 87 -11.42 -1.84 -18.63
N MET A 88 -10.14 -1.98 -18.34
CA MET A 88 -9.25 -0.88 -18.00
C MET A 88 -7.85 -1.14 -18.57
N CYS A 89 -7.29 -0.12 -19.21
CA CYS A 89 -5.87 -0.08 -19.55
C CYS A 89 -5.16 0.86 -18.58
N LEU A 90 -3.91 0.57 -18.23
CA LEU A 90 -3.05 1.51 -17.52
C LEU A 90 -2.20 2.35 -18.49
N THR A 91 -1.85 1.78 -19.64
CA THR A 91 -1.04 2.43 -20.68
C THR A 91 -1.66 2.30 -22.05
N ASP A 92 -1.24 3.13 -22.99
CA ASP A 92 -1.52 2.96 -24.42
C ASP A 92 -0.57 1.93 -25.08
N ASN A 93 -0.71 1.74 -26.40
CA ASN A 93 0.12 0.81 -27.19
C ASN A 93 1.58 1.24 -27.34
N SER A 94 1.92 2.45 -26.92
CA SER A 94 3.29 2.96 -26.85
C SER A 94 3.83 2.96 -25.42
N PHE A 95 3.16 2.26 -24.49
CA PHE A 95 3.49 2.22 -23.06
C PHE A 95 3.54 3.59 -22.40
N ARG A 96 2.75 4.56 -22.90
CA ARG A 96 2.54 5.83 -22.23
C ARG A 96 1.36 5.69 -21.28
N ASN A 97 1.47 6.26 -20.08
CA ASN A 97 0.38 6.20 -19.11
C ASN A 97 -0.91 6.81 -19.67
N LEU A 98 -2.01 6.15 -19.33
CA LEU A 98 -3.34 6.73 -19.37
C LEU A 98 -3.68 7.31 -18.00
N ALA A 99 -4.79 8.04 -17.89
CA ALA A 99 -5.22 8.66 -16.63
C ALA A 99 -5.34 7.65 -15.46
N THR A 100 -5.72 6.41 -15.75
CA THR A 100 -5.76 5.29 -14.79
C THR A 100 -4.35 4.85 -14.34
N GLY A 101 -3.37 4.83 -15.25
CA GLY A 101 -1.96 4.61 -14.91
C GLY A 101 -1.40 5.74 -14.04
N ASP A 102 -1.71 7.00 -14.38
CA ASP A 102 -1.28 8.17 -13.60
C ASP A 102 -1.84 8.17 -12.17
N VAL A 103 -3.06 7.67 -11.98
CA VAL A 103 -3.64 7.44 -10.65
C VAL A 103 -2.80 6.45 -9.86
N VAL A 104 -2.49 5.29 -10.45
CA VAL A 104 -1.71 4.23 -9.78
C VAL A 104 -0.33 4.76 -9.40
N ASP A 105 0.40 5.36 -10.33
CA ASP A 105 1.75 5.87 -10.09
C ASP A 105 1.76 6.94 -8.99
N ARG A 106 0.77 7.84 -9.00
CA ARG A 106 0.63 8.86 -7.97
C ARG A 106 0.33 8.26 -6.59
N LEU A 107 -0.56 7.27 -6.51
CA LEU A 107 -0.88 6.61 -5.25
C LEU A 107 0.30 5.80 -4.71
N LEU A 108 1.03 5.08 -5.57
CA LEU A 108 2.25 4.38 -5.17
C LEU A 108 3.34 5.35 -4.69
N LYS A 109 3.41 6.54 -5.28
CA LYS A 109 4.29 7.61 -4.81
C LYS A 109 3.84 8.21 -3.48
N GLU A 110 2.53 8.31 -3.26
CA GLU A 110 1.95 8.79 -2.00
C GLU A 110 2.14 7.76 -0.87
N TRP A 111 2.02 6.46 -1.18
CA TRP A 111 2.06 5.36 -0.22
C TRP A 111 3.46 4.77 -0.02
N ARG A 112 4.45 5.66 0.08
CA ARG A 112 5.83 5.30 0.40
C ARG A 112 6.49 6.39 1.24
N SER A 113 7.43 5.98 2.08
CA SER A 113 8.33 6.93 2.73
C SER A 113 9.37 7.38 1.70
N GLU A 114 9.28 8.59 1.17
CA GLU A 114 10.39 9.16 0.39
C GLU A 114 11.40 9.82 1.33
N HIS A 115 12.68 9.41 1.21
CA HIS A 115 13.89 10.06 1.75
C HIS A 115 13.66 10.96 2.97
N VAL A 116 13.30 10.34 4.09
CA VAL A 116 13.22 11.05 5.38
C VAL A 116 14.64 11.27 5.89
N ALA A 117 15.07 12.52 5.91
CA ALA A 117 16.35 12.93 6.47
C ALA A 117 16.15 14.02 7.52
N GLY A 118 16.99 14.02 8.54
CA GLY A 118 17.00 15.05 9.55
C GLY A 118 18.21 14.93 10.46
N THR A 119 18.38 15.94 11.32
CA THR A 119 19.40 15.94 12.37
C THR A 119 18.73 15.63 13.69
N THR A 120 19.43 14.91 14.56
CA THR A 120 18.97 14.71 15.94
C THR A 120 18.86 16.04 16.67
N TYR A 121 17.90 16.14 17.58
CA TYR A 121 17.78 17.26 18.50
C TYR A 121 18.91 17.25 19.54
N ALA A 122 18.98 18.28 20.38
CA ALA A 122 20.03 18.42 21.39
C ALA A 122 20.05 17.29 22.45
N ASP A 123 18.95 16.57 22.59
CA ASP A 123 18.80 15.38 23.45
C ASP A 123 19.16 14.07 22.74
N GLY A 124 19.56 14.13 21.46
CA GLY A 124 19.99 12.99 20.65
C GLY A 124 18.87 12.27 19.90
N PHE A 125 17.62 12.75 19.95
CA PHE A 125 16.50 12.08 19.30
C PHE A 125 16.16 12.66 17.92
N PHE A 126 15.68 11.81 17.00
CA PHE A 126 15.06 12.21 15.74
C PHE A 126 13.78 11.39 15.57
N GLN A 127 12.67 12.06 15.24
CA GLN A 127 11.38 11.39 15.06
C GLN A 127 10.88 11.58 13.62
N ALA A 128 10.45 10.49 13.01
CA ALA A 128 9.87 10.47 11.68
C ALA A 128 8.63 9.59 11.62
N ARG A 129 7.75 9.86 10.66
CA ARG A 129 6.64 8.98 10.30
C ARG A 129 7.02 8.24 9.03
N LEU A 130 6.95 6.92 9.09
CA LEU A 130 7.28 6.03 7.97
C LEU A 130 6.06 5.17 7.64
N PHE A 131 5.88 4.88 6.35
CA PHE A 131 4.96 3.84 5.89
C PHE A 131 5.43 2.45 6.33
N HIS A 132 4.50 1.51 6.42
CA HIS A 132 4.83 0.11 6.72
C HIS A 132 5.76 -0.48 5.67
N GLY A 133 6.70 -1.30 6.11
CA GLY A 133 7.69 -1.93 5.24
C GLY A 133 9.09 -1.94 5.83
N GLU A 134 10.04 -2.38 5.01
CA GLU A 134 11.46 -2.41 5.34
C GLU A 134 12.10 -1.08 4.95
N HIS A 135 12.92 -0.52 5.84
CA HIS A 135 13.61 0.75 5.66
C HIS A 135 15.09 0.58 6.00
N ASP A 136 15.95 1.11 5.14
CA ASP A 136 17.36 1.31 5.45
C ASP A 136 17.57 2.66 6.10
N ILE A 137 18.05 2.65 7.36
CA ILE A 137 18.37 3.84 8.11
C ILE A 137 19.89 4.03 8.08
N VAL A 138 20.33 5.20 7.60
CA VAL A 138 21.74 5.61 7.62
C VAL A 138 21.92 6.75 8.60
N VAL A 139 22.74 6.52 9.63
CA VAL A 139 23.13 7.54 10.61
C VAL A 139 24.52 8.05 10.24
N VAL A 140 24.64 9.35 10.05
CA VAL A 140 25.89 10.04 9.67
C VAL A 140 26.36 10.90 10.84
N HIS A 141 27.59 10.68 11.30
CA HIS A 141 28.20 11.56 12.30
C HIS A 141 28.70 12.86 11.64
N PRO A 142 28.56 14.05 12.26
CA PRO A 142 29.01 15.31 11.67
C PRO A 142 30.49 15.37 11.28
N SER A 143 31.36 14.55 11.90
CA SER A 143 32.77 14.46 11.52
C SER A 143 33.01 13.77 10.16
N GLY A 144 32.00 13.09 9.61
CA GLY A 144 32.07 12.39 8.33
C GLY A 144 32.85 11.06 8.35
N GLU A 145 33.39 10.67 9.50
CA GLU A 145 34.28 9.51 9.63
C GLU A 145 33.54 8.17 9.84
N MET A 146 32.27 8.21 10.27
CA MET A 146 31.49 7.01 10.57
C MET A 146 30.04 7.16 10.11
N ASN A 147 29.66 6.30 9.15
CA ASN A 147 28.26 6.08 8.79
C ASN A 147 27.84 4.71 9.31
N VAL A 148 26.69 4.64 9.98
CA VAL A 148 26.11 3.38 10.46
C VAL A 148 24.81 3.13 9.71
N SER A 149 24.72 2.00 9.02
CA SER A 149 23.48 1.54 8.39
C SER A 149 22.78 0.49 9.26
N ARG A 150 21.45 0.57 9.36
CA ARG A 150 20.58 -0.39 10.06
C ARG A 150 19.27 -0.58 9.29
N GLU A 151 18.84 -1.81 9.16
CA GLU A 151 17.50 -2.13 8.68
C GLU A 151 16.48 -1.98 9.82
N LEU A 152 15.33 -1.39 9.50
CA LEU A 152 14.17 -1.29 10.39
C LEU A 152 12.91 -1.71 9.63
N THR A 153 12.16 -2.65 10.20
CA THR A 153 10.84 -3.02 9.70
C THR A 153 9.76 -2.29 10.49
N VAL A 154 8.94 -1.48 9.83
CA VAL A 154 7.79 -0.80 10.42
C VAL A 154 6.56 -1.68 10.22
N ALA A 155 6.08 -2.31 11.28
CA ALA A 155 5.01 -3.31 11.20
C ALA A 155 3.61 -2.68 11.13
N PRO A 156 2.65 -3.28 10.41
CA PRO A 156 1.24 -2.95 10.54
C PRO A 156 0.73 -3.51 11.87
N SER A 157 0.33 -2.64 12.79
CA SER A 157 -0.24 -2.95 14.11
C SER A 157 0.71 -3.52 15.19
N SER A 158 1.54 -2.66 15.75
CA SER A 158 1.78 -2.66 17.20
C SER A 158 1.61 -1.25 17.73
N SER A 159 1.00 -1.12 18.90
CA SER A 159 0.88 0.12 19.67
C SER A 159 2.23 0.57 20.24
N SER A 160 3.33 0.33 19.52
CA SER A 160 4.68 0.64 19.92
C SER A 160 5.24 1.63 18.92
N ASP A 161 5.69 2.77 19.43
CA ASP A 161 6.67 3.56 18.72
C ASP A 161 7.88 2.64 18.45
N ASP A 162 8.22 2.44 17.19
CA ASP A 162 9.42 1.67 16.83
C ASP A 162 10.65 2.57 17.06
N PHE A 163 11.47 2.21 18.05
CA PHE A 163 12.68 2.96 18.39
C PHE A 163 13.92 2.26 17.86
N LEU A 164 14.74 3.00 17.11
CA LEU A 164 16.11 2.62 16.81
C LEU A 164 17.06 3.43 17.70
N GLN A 165 17.81 2.76 18.57
CA GLN A 165 18.87 3.39 19.36
C GLN A 165 20.23 3.13 18.70
N VAL A 166 20.95 4.20 18.37
CA VAL A 166 22.33 4.13 17.86
C VAL A 166 23.25 4.80 18.87
N VAL A 167 24.18 4.03 19.44
CA VAL A 167 25.21 4.55 20.35
C VAL A 167 26.46 4.83 19.52
N VAL A 168 26.83 6.10 19.42
CA VAL A 168 28.11 6.53 18.83
C VAL A 168 29.10 6.67 20.00
N LEU A 169 30.20 5.90 19.97
CA LEU A 169 31.25 5.89 20.98
C LEU A 169 32.38 6.87 20.61
#